data_AF-A0A7C9AZP5-F1
#
_entry.id   AF-A0A7C9AZP5-F1
#
_cell.length_a   1.000
_cell.length_b   1.000
_cell.length_c   1.000
_cell.angle_alpha   90.00
_cell.angle_beta   90.00
_cell.angle_gamma   90.00
#
_symmetry.space_group_name_H-M   'P 1'
#
loop_
_entity.id
_entity.type
_entity.pdbx_description
1 polymer ?
#
loop_
_entity_poly.entity_id
_entity_poly.type
_entity_poly.pdbx_seq_one_letter_code
_entity_poly.pdbx_strand_id
1 'polypeptide(L)'
;SDLLEQHAEELAALESWDNGKPYEQAAKMELLFSTRLVRYYAGWADKIHGLTVPADGSHHVQTLHEPIGVAGQIIPWNCPILMLVWKIGPALACGNTVVVKTAEQTPLTAFYVAMLLHEAGLPDG
;
A
#
# COMPACT_ATOMS: atom_id res chain seq x y z
N SER A 1 3.09 -7.87 -4.69
CA SER A 1 4.34 -7.26 -5.18
C SER A 1 4.76 -7.90 -6.50
N ASP A 2 4.76 -9.23 -6.58
CA ASP A 2 5.17 -9.94 -7.79
C ASP A 2 4.30 -9.57 -9.02
N LEU A 3 2.98 -9.40 -8.85
CA LEU A 3 2.11 -8.88 -9.92
C LEU A 3 2.50 -7.46 -10.39
N LEU A 4 2.94 -6.58 -9.48
CA LEU A 4 3.42 -5.24 -9.88
C LEU A 4 4.73 -5.33 -10.69
N GLU A 5 5.57 -6.34 -10.43
CA GLU A 5 6.78 -6.59 -11.22
C GLU A 5 6.46 -7.22 -12.57
N GLN A 6 5.47 -8.10 -12.63
CA GLN A 6 5.01 -8.73 -13.87
C GLN A 6 4.40 -7.71 -14.83
N HIS A 7 3.61 -6.77 -14.31
CA HIS A 7 2.94 -5.71 -15.08
C HIS A 7 3.73 -4.39 -15.09
N ALA A 8 5.05 -4.48 -14.97
CA ALA A 8 5.89 -3.32 -14.75
C ALA A 8 5.90 -2.35 -15.93
N GLU A 9 5.94 -2.87 -17.15
CA GLU A 9 5.99 -2.06 -18.37
C GLU A 9 4.66 -1.32 -18.58
N GLU A 10 3.53 -2.00 -18.37
CA GLU A 10 2.19 -1.42 -18.47
C GLU A 10 1.98 -0.33 -17.41
N LEU A 11 2.35 -0.59 -16.15
CA LEU A 11 2.23 0.38 -15.07
C LEU A 11 3.13 1.60 -15.29
N ALA A 12 4.37 1.40 -15.76
CA ALA A 12 5.27 2.52 -16.05
C ALA A 12 4.79 3.35 -17.25
N ALA A 13 4.25 2.71 -18.28
CA ALA A 13 3.64 3.40 -19.41
C ALA A 13 2.43 4.20 -18.95
N LEU A 14 1.56 3.61 -18.14
CA LEU A 14 0.36 4.26 -17.62
C LEU A 14 0.69 5.47 -16.75
N GLU A 15 1.68 5.34 -15.86
CA GLU A 15 2.23 6.47 -15.10
C GLU A 15 2.74 7.58 -16.01
N SER A 16 3.47 7.24 -17.07
CA SER A 16 4.00 8.24 -18.01
C SER A 16 2.89 8.95 -18.78
N TRP A 17 1.87 8.22 -19.23
CA TRP A 17 0.74 8.77 -19.98
C TRP A 17 -0.23 9.60 -19.12
N ASP A 18 -0.55 9.13 -17.92
CA ASP A 18 -1.55 9.74 -17.04
C ASP A 18 -0.95 10.93 -16.25
N ASN A 19 0.27 10.78 -15.72
CA ASN A 19 0.93 11.85 -14.97
C ASN A 19 1.79 12.80 -15.84
N GLY A 20 2.34 12.31 -16.95
CA GLY A 20 3.22 13.09 -17.83
C GLY A 20 4.72 13.03 -17.48
N LYS A 21 5.13 12.18 -16.52
CA LYS A 21 6.57 11.97 -16.20
C LYS A 21 7.29 11.15 -17.25
N PRO A 22 8.63 11.26 -17.38
CA PRO A 22 9.40 10.39 -18.26
C PRO A 22 9.23 8.91 -17.89
N TYR A 23 9.03 8.05 -18.90
CA TYR A 23 8.88 6.60 -18.71
C TYR A 23 10.01 5.99 -17.88
N GLU A 24 11.26 6.40 -18.13
CA GLU A 24 12.41 5.87 -17.40
C GLU A 24 12.36 6.20 -15.90
N GLN A 25 11.84 7.38 -15.54
CA GLN A 25 11.59 7.75 -14.15
C GLN A 25 10.46 6.90 -13.54
N ALA A 26 9.37 6.69 -14.26
CA ALA A 26 8.27 5.84 -13.79
C ALA A 26 8.74 4.39 -13.53
N ALA A 27 9.45 3.80 -14.49
CA ALA A 27 9.91 2.41 -14.42
C ALA A 27 11.03 2.20 -13.40
N LYS A 28 12.12 2.98 -13.48
CA LYS A 28 13.35 2.71 -12.72
C LYS A 28 13.34 3.30 -11.31
N MET A 29 12.49 4.29 -11.05
CA MET A 29 12.34 4.88 -9.73
C MET A 29 11.01 4.46 -9.11
N GLU A 30 9.89 5.00 -9.58
CA GLU A 30 8.63 4.90 -8.82
C GLU A 30 8.12 3.47 -8.69
N LEU A 31 8.12 2.71 -9.78
CA LEU A 31 7.66 1.33 -9.73
C LEU A 31 8.60 0.44 -8.92
N LEU A 32 9.91 0.58 -9.10
CA LEU A 32 10.93 -0.16 -8.34
C LEU A 32 10.82 0.14 -6.82
N PHE A 33 10.62 1.40 -6.44
CA PHE A 33 10.39 1.76 -5.04
C PHE A 33 9.07 1.18 -4.55
N SER A 34 8.03 1.20 -5.39
CA SER A 34 6.70 0.72 -5.01
C SER A 34 6.68 -0.78 -4.73
N THR A 35 7.29 -1.61 -5.59
CA THR A 35 7.40 -3.06 -5.37
C THR A 35 8.19 -3.41 -4.12
N ARG A 36 9.27 -2.67 -3.84
CA ARG A 36 10.05 -2.81 -2.61
C ARG A 36 9.25 -2.42 -1.37
N LEU A 37 8.49 -1.33 -1.42
CA LEU A 37 7.62 -0.89 -0.33
C LEU A 37 6.54 -1.92 0.00
N VAL A 38 5.90 -2.48 -1.02
CA VAL A 38 4.91 -3.56 -0.81
C VAL A 38 5.55 -4.78 -0.15
N ARG A 39 6.74 -5.21 -0.60
CA ARG A 39 7.47 -6.32 0.05
C ARG A 39 7.87 -6.00 1.50
N TYR A 40 8.31 -4.77 1.75
CA TYR A 40 8.67 -4.31 3.08
C TYR A 40 7.48 -4.40 4.05
N TYR A 41 6.32 -3.85 3.66
CA TYR A 41 5.11 -3.90 4.51
C TYR A 41 4.49 -5.29 4.61
N ALA A 42 4.60 -6.13 3.57
CA ALA A 42 4.24 -7.55 3.69
C ALA A 42 5.03 -8.24 4.81
N GLY A 43 6.31 -7.90 4.97
CA GLY A 43 7.15 -8.40 6.05
C GLY A 43 6.78 -7.88 7.45
N TRP A 44 5.96 -6.85 7.56
CA TRP A 44 5.48 -6.32 8.85
C TRP A 44 4.17 -6.94 9.32
N ALA A 45 3.40 -7.59 8.45
CA ALA A 45 2.06 -8.06 8.75
C ALA A 45 1.98 -9.04 9.95
N ASP A 46 3.05 -9.79 10.20
CA ASP A 46 3.19 -10.74 11.32
C ASP A 46 4.05 -10.20 12.48
N LYS A 47 4.49 -8.93 12.42
CA LYS A 47 5.46 -8.32 13.36
C LYS A 47 4.91 -7.12 14.14
N ILE A 48 3.60 -6.88 14.05
CA ILE A 48 2.94 -5.81 14.82
C ILE A 48 2.57 -6.37 16.19
N HIS A 49 3.49 -6.22 17.14
CA HIS A 49 3.37 -6.76 18.48
C HIS A 49 3.01 -5.67 19.50
N GLY A 50 2.18 -6.02 20.48
CA GLY A 50 2.03 -5.24 21.71
C GLY A 50 3.08 -5.61 22.75
N LEU A 51 2.85 -5.21 24.00
CA LEU A 51 3.79 -5.37 25.11
C LEU A 51 3.11 -6.03 26.30
N THR A 52 3.84 -6.89 27.01
CA THR A 52 3.47 -7.29 28.37
C THR A 52 4.10 -6.29 29.34
N VAL A 53 3.27 -5.62 30.15
CA VAL A 53 3.71 -4.52 31.01
C VAL A 53 3.84 -5.00 32.46
N PRO A 54 4.98 -4.72 33.14
CA PRO A 54 5.10 -4.98 34.56
C PRO A 54 4.21 -3.99 35.32
N ALA A 55 3.10 -4.48 35.85
CA ALA A 55 2.15 -3.70 36.63
C ALA A 55 2.31 -3.95 38.12
N ASP A 56 1.99 -2.95 38.93
CA ASP A 56 1.94 -3.10 40.38
C ASP A 56 0.76 -4.01 40.80
N GLY A 57 1.01 -4.86 41.80
CA GLY A 57 0.02 -5.79 42.33
C GLY A 57 -0.19 -7.04 41.47
N SER A 58 -1.30 -7.75 41.70
CA SER A 58 -1.60 -9.05 41.08
C SER A 58 -2.42 -8.89 39.80
N HIS A 59 -1.89 -8.13 38.82
CA HIS A 59 -2.55 -7.90 37.54
C HIS A 59 -1.67 -8.43 36.39
N HIS A 60 -2.31 -9.05 35.40
CA HIS A 60 -1.68 -9.31 34.11
C HIS A 60 -2.06 -8.19 33.15
N VAL A 61 -1.08 -7.39 32.71
CA VAL A 61 -1.31 -6.27 31.80
C VAL A 61 -0.57 -6.51 30.49
N GLN A 62 -1.33 -6.44 29.40
CA GLN A 62 -0.79 -6.51 28.04
C GLN A 62 -1.45 -5.47 27.15
N THR A 63 -0.71 -4.99 26.16
CA THR A 63 -1.25 -4.15 25.08
C THR A 63 -1.42 -4.97 23.82
N LEU A 64 -2.43 -4.61 23.03
CA LEU A 64 -2.66 -5.15 21.69
C LEU A 64 -2.65 -3.99 20.70
N HIS A 65 -2.07 -4.21 19.53
CA HIS A 65 -2.11 -3.25 18.42
C HIS A 65 -3.12 -3.76 17.40
N GLU A 66 -4.38 -3.40 17.63
CA GLU A 66 -5.49 -3.79 16.77
C GLU A 66 -5.63 -2.83 15.57
N PRO A 67 -6.14 -3.31 14.42
CA PRO A 67 -6.52 -2.41 13.32
C PRO A 67 -7.54 -1.38 13.80
N ILE A 68 -7.45 -0.17 13.25
CA ILE A 68 -8.42 0.90 13.49
C ILE A 68 -9.77 0.55 12.84
N GLY A 69 -9.73 -0.11 11.67
CA GLY A 69 -10.92 -0.51 10.92
C GLY A 69 -10.84 0.01 9.48
N VAL A 70 -11.83 0.81 9.06
CA VAL A 70 -11.91 1.38 7.71
C VAL A 70 -11.13 2.69 7.64
N ALA A 71 -10.08 2.74 6.82
CA ALA A 71 -9.25 3.92 6.62
C ALA A 71 -9.56 4.63 5.29
N GLY A 72 -10.07 5.85 5.36
CA GLY A 72 -10.19 6.75 4.20
C GLY A 72 -8.83 7.37 3.86
N GLN A 73 -8.35 7.18 2.64
CA GLN A 73 -7.02 7.63 2.20
C GLN A 73 -7.12 8.47 0.93
N ILE A 74 -6.57 9.69 0.97
CA ILE A 74 -6.53 10.60 -0.17
C ILE A 74 -5.07 10.77 -0.60
N ILE A 75 -4.79 10.60 -1.89
CA ILE A 75 -3.42 10.70 -2.45
C ILE A 75 -3.29 11.79 -3.52
N PRO A 76 -2.12 12.46 -3.61
CA PRO A 76 -1.84 13.47 -4.62
C PRO A 76 -1.42 12.86 -5.97
N TRP A 77 -1.29 13.71 -6.99
CA TRP A 77 -1.03 13.31 -8.38
C TRP A 77 0.46 13.16 -8.74
N ASN A 78 1.41 13.61 -7.92
CA ASN A 78 2.81 13.75 -8.36
C ASN A 78 3.57 12.41 -8.50
N CYS A 79 3.29 11.44 -7.64
CA CYS A 79 3.83 10.07 -7.72
C CYS A 79 2.72 9.03 -7.45
N PRO A 80 1.71 8.91 -8.32
CA PRO A 80 0.46 8.20 -8.02
C PRO A 80 0.65 6.77 -7.51
N ILE A 81 1.38 5.92 -8.24
CA ILE A 81 1.63 4.53 -7.78
C ILE A 81 2.37 4.46 -6.46
N LEU A 82 3.39 5.31 -6.27
CA LEU A 82 4.19 5.32 -5.05
C LEU A 82 3.34 5.79 -3.86
N MET A 83 2.56 6.86 -4.04
CA MET A 83 1.66 7.37 -3.01
C MET A 83 0.58 6.36 -2.64
N LEU A 84 0.05 5.63 -3.62
CA LEU A 84 -0.93 4.57 -3.39
C LEU A 84 -0.33 3.48 -2.48
N VAL A 85 0.79 2.88 -2.87
CA VAL A 85 1.39 1.78 -2.09
C VAL A 85 1.89 2.24 -0.72
N TRP A 86 2.32 3.49 -0.60
CA TRP A 86 2.77 4.05 0.68
C TRP A 86 1.61 4.22 1.67
N LYS A 87 0.38 4.34 1.16
CA LYS A 87 -0.84 4.43 1.96
C LYS A 87 -1.46 3.06 2.25
N ILE A 88 -1.65 2.23 1.22
CA ILE A 88 -2.32 0.92 1.40
C ILE A 88 -1.40 -0.11 2.06
N GLY A 89 -0.09 -0.08 1.79
CA GLY A 89 0.89 -1.02 2.32
C GLY A 89 0.85 -1.13 3.86
N PRO A 90 1.07 -0.03 4.62
CA PRO A 90 1.00 -0.09 6.08
C PRO A 90 -0.42 -0.36 6.60
N ALA A 91 -1.44 0.17 5.93
CA ALA A 91 -2.83 -0.02 6.36
C ALA A 91 -3.22 -1.50 6.33
N LEU A 92 -2.94 -2.18 5.21
CA LEU A 92 -3.18 -3.61 5.02
C LEU A 92 -2.30 -4.47 5.93
N ALA A 93 -1.02 -4.10 6.11
CA ALA A 93 -0.13 -4.81 7.04
C ALA A 93 -0.67 -4.78 8.49
N CYS A 94 -1.29 -3.67 8.90
CA CYS A 94 -1.94 -3.55 10.20
C CYS A 94 -3.34 -4.20 10.26
N GLY A 95 -3.83 -4.81 9.18
CA GLY A 95 -5.16 -5.44 9.13
C GLY A 95 -6.34 -4.48 8.94
N ASN A 96 -6.10 -3.24 8.48
CA ASN A 96 -7.17 -2.30 8.14
C ASN A 96 -7.73 -2.59 6.76
N THR A 97 -8.99 -2.21 6.53
CA THR A 97 -9.55 -2.05 5.19
C THR A 97 -9.40 -0.59 4.75
N VAL A 98 -9.40 -0.34 3.44
CA VAL A 98 -9.10 1.00 2.89
C VAL A 98 -10.13 1.45 1.88
N VAL A 99 -10.47 2.73 1.93
CA VAL A 99 -11.20 3.43 0.86
C VAL A 99 -10.28 4.52 0.33
N VAL A 100 -9.85 4.39 -0.92
CA VAL A 100 -8.84 5.28 -1.50
C VAL A 100 -9.48 6.24 -2.52
N LYS A 101 -9.25 7.54 -2.36
CA LYS A 101 -9.52 8.58 -3.37
C LYS A 101 -8.19 9.04 -3.97
N THR A 102 -8.03 8.80 -5.27
CA THR A 102 -6.91 9.33 -6.04
C THR A 102 -7.11 10.78 -6.44
N ALA A 103 -6.04 11.44 -6.85
CA ALA A 103 -6.12 12.74 -7.47
C ALA A 103 -6.82 12.62 -8.82
N GLU A 104 -7.76 13.53 -9.13
CA GLU A 104 -8.57 13.43 -10.36
C GLU A 104 -7.75 13.51 -11.65
N GLN A 105 -6.51 14.01 -11.58
CA GLN A 105 -5.58 14.11 -12.70
C GLN A 105 -4.91 12.78 -13.06
N THR A 106 -4.80 11.84 -12.10
CA THR A 106 -3.99 10.61 -12.27
C THR A 106 -4.66 9.36 -11.70
N PRO A 107 -5.90 9.04 -12.13
CA PRO A 107 -6.65 7.93 -11.53
C PRO A 107 -6.26 6.55 -12.09
N LEU A 108 -5.65 6.47 -13.27
CA LEU A 108 -5.61 5.24 -14.05
C LEU A 108 -4.73 4.17 -13.40
N THR A 109 -3.56 4.55 -12.88
CA THR A 109 -2.64 3.59 -12.25
C THR A 109 -3.27 2.90 -11.05
N ALA A 110 -4.05 3.63 -10.25
CA ALA A 110 -4.71 3.04 -9.09
C ALA A 110 -5.81 2.04 -9.47
N PHE A 111 -6.56 2.29 -10.54
CA PHE A 111 -7.53 1.32 -11.04
C PHE A 111 -6.86 0.05 -11.57
N TYR A 112 -5.72 0.19 -12.25
CA TYR A 112 -4.96 -0.98 -12.69
C TYR A 112 -4.45 -1.79 -11.50
N VAL A 113 -3.87 -1.12 -10.49
CA VAL A 113 -3.42 -1.78 -9.26
C VAL A 113 -4.59 -2.46 -8.53
N ALA A 114 -5.79 -1.87 -8.53
CA ALA A 114 -6.98 -2.49 -7.94
C ALA A 114 -7.34 -3.84 -8.60
N MET A 115 -7.20 -3.95 -9.93
CA MET A 115 -7.37 -5.24 -10.62
C MET A 115 -6.32 -6.27 -10.17
N LEU A 116 -5.06 -5.84 -10.05
CA LEU A 116 -3.98 -6.72 -9.57
C LEU A 116 -4.16 -7.15 -8.11
N LEU A 117 -4.74 -6.29 -7.26
CA LEU A 117 -5.08 -6.66 -5.88
C LEU A 117 -6.15 -7.74 -5.83
N HIS A 118 -7.15 -7.66 -6.71
CA HIS A 118 -8.17 -8.71 -6.85
C HIS A 118 -7.55 -10.02 -7.34
N GLU A 119 -6.69 -9.97 -8.37
CA GLU A 119 -5.94 -11.15 -8.85
C GLU A 119 -5.03 -11.76 -7.78
N ALA A 120 -4.43 -10.93 -6.92
CA ALA A 120 -3.62 -11.38 -5.79
C ALA A 120 -4.43 -12.14 -4.71
N GLY A 121 -5.76 -12.15 -4.80
CA GLY A 121 -6.64 -12.84 -3.86
C GLY A 121 -6.93 -12.04 -2.59
N LEU A 122 -6.88 -10.70 -2.64
CA LEU A 122 -7.44 -9.90 -1.55
C LEU A 122 -8.94 -10.21 -1.40
N PRO A 123 -9.46 -10.36 -0.17
CA PRO A 123 -10.89 -10.52 0.06
C PRO A 123 -11.71 -9.33 -0.47
N ASP A 124 -12.97 -9.56 -0.79
CA ASP A 124 -13.91 -8.51 -1.20
C ASP A 124 -14.04 -7.42 -0.12
N GLY A 125 -13.89 -6.14 -0.50
CA GLY A 125 -14.01 -5.00 0.40
C GLY A 125 -13.19 -3.79 -0.03
#